data_AF-I3K988-F1
#
_entry.id   AF-I3K988-F1
#
_cell.length_a   1.000
_cell.length_b   1.000
_cell.length_c   1.000
_cell.angle_alpha   90.00
_cell.angle_beta   90.00
_cell.angle_gamma   90.00
#
_symmetry.space_group_name_H-M   'P 1'
#
loop_
_entity.id
_entity.type
_entity.pdbx_description
1 polymer ?
#
loop_
_entity_poly.entity_id
_entity_poly.type
_entity_poly.pdbx_seq_one_letter_code
_entity_poly.pdbx_strand_id
1 'polypeptide(L)'
;MLSFVLSRSFCQVVTEANRRCYPAFGSIFRTFSTSSPKCDEASDDGSVVTYSELKTMLASHNIQLFDVRNPDEYQAGHIPQAVNVPLDNLEESLQLSPELFEQRFEVKAPTKADDNIVFHCKSGSRSIRALGIAHQLGFSKARHFKGGYSEWVDQEGKLIK
;
A
#
# COMPACT_ATOMS: atom_id res chain seq x y z
N MET A 1 -13.55 -58.81 36.32
CA MET A 1 -15.01 -58.51 36.30
C MET A 1 -15.16 -57.20 35.55
N LEU A 2 -15.65 -57.22 34.30
CA LEU A 2 -17.07 -57.00 33.96
C LEU A 2 -17.48 -55.58 34.39
N SER A 3 -17.87 -54.62 33.56
CA SER A 3 -18.67 -54.61 32.32
C SER A 3 -18.56 -53.18 31.71
N PHE A 4 -18.59 -52.92 30.40
CA PHE A 4 -19.79 -52.82 29.53
C PHE A 4 -20.87 -51.92 30.19
N VAL A 5 -21.32 -50.77 29.65
CA VAL A 5 -22.26 -50.62 28.51
C VAL A 5 -22.66 -49.11 28.37
N LEU A 6 -22.62 -48.58 27.12
CA LEU A 6 -23.54 -47.67 26.37
C LEU A 6 -24.20 -46.44 27.08
N SER A 7 -24.58 -45.31 26.46
CA SER A 7 -25.07 -45.06 25.10
C SER A 7 -25.29 -43.55 24.85
N ARG A 8 -24.81 -43.07 23.70
CA ARG A 8 -25.47 -42.21 22.67
C ARG A 8 -26.27 -40.94 23.03
N SER A 9 -25.83 -39.80 22.46
CA SER A 9 -26.56 -39.01 21.43
C SER A 9 -25.59 -37.95 20.86
N PHE A 10 -25.02 -38.10 19.66
CA PHE A 10 -25.57 -37.75 18.32
C PHE A 10 -26.01 -36.28 18.17
N CYS A 11 -25.15 -35.45 17.54
CA CYS A 11 -25.50 -34.80 16.28
C CYS A 11 -24.22 -34.37 15.53
N GLN A 12 -24.19 -34.72 14.24
CA GLN A 12 -23.21 -34.36 13.19
C GLN A 12 -23.16 -32.82 13.01
N VAL A 13 -22.20 -32.19 12.32
CA VAL A 13 -21.91 -32.34 10.88
C VAL A 13 -20.52 -31.75 10.57
N VAL A 14 -19.67 -32.62 10.00
CA VAL A 14 -18.50 -32.40 9.14
C VAL A 14 -18.82 -31.42 7.97
N THR A 15 -17.93 -30.68 7.30
CA THR A 15 -16.65 -31.04 6.68
C THR A 15 -16.06 -29.80 5.99
N GLU A 16 -14.73 -29.69 6.01
CA GLU A 16 -13.78 -29.28 4.96
C GLU A 16 -14.21 -28.37 3.78
N ALA A 17 -13.33 -27.44 3.38
CA ALA A 17 -12.40 -27.73 2.28
C ALA A 17 -11.50 -26.54 1.90
N ASN A 18 -10.21 -26.75 2.21
CA ASN A 18 -8.99 -26.32 1.55
C ASN A 18 -9.12 -25.92 0.06
N ARG A 19 -8.66 -24.72 -0.31
CA ARG A 19 -8.44 -24.33 -1.72
C ARG A 19 -6.98 -23.97 -1.97
N ARG A 20 -6.27 -24.90 -2.60
CA ARG A 20 -5.09 -24.63 -3.45
C ARG A 20 -5.50 -24.92 -4.89
N CYS A 21 -5.33 -23.96 -5.80
CA CYS A 21 -5.45 -24.19 -7.23
C CYS A 21 -4.14 -23.78 -7.90
N TYR A 22 -3.46 -24.76 -8.52
CA TYR A 22 -2.46 -24.54 -9.56
C TYR A 22 -3.08 -24.93 -10.91
N PRO A 23 -2.79 -24.23 -12.02
CA PRO A 23 -3.32 -24.61 -13.31
C PRO A 23 -2.39 -25.59 -14.04
N ALA A 24 -2.99 -26.56 -14.73
CA ALA A 24 -2.33 -27.40 -15.72
C ALA A 24 -2.89 -27.10 -17.12
N PHE A 25 -1.98 -27.20 -18.08
CA PHE A 25 -2.10 -27.05 -19.53
C PHE A 25 -3.30 -27.76 -20.18
N GLY A 26 -3.91 -27.12 -21.18
CA GLY A 26 -4.82 -27.77 -22.14
C GLY A 26 -5.72 -26.80 -22.90
N SER A 27 -5.33 -26.44 -24.12
CA SER A 27 -6.12 -25.62 -25.07
C SER A 27 -7.45 -26.28 -25.44
N ILE A 28 -8.50 -25.48 -25.65
CA ILE A 28 -9.34 -25.41 -26.87
C ILE A 28 -10.38 -24.28 -26.68
N PHE A 29 -10.54 -23.50 -27.74
CA PHE A 29 -11.35 -22.30 -27.89
C PHE A 29 -12.80 -22.39 -27.38
N ARG A 30 -13.23 -21.37 -26.63
CA ARG A 30 -14.61 -20.87 -26.66
C ARG A 30 -14.60 -19.36 -26.46
N THR A 31 -14.92 -18.62 -27.52
CA THR A 31 -15.18 -17.18 -27.48
C THR A 31 -16.43 -16.92 -26.63
N PHE A 32 -16.27 -16.25 -25.49
CA PHE A 32 -17.39 -15.71 -24.73
C PHE A 32 -16.96 -14.36 -24.14
N SER A 33 -17.64 -13.31 -24.64
CA SER A 33 -17.83 -11.98 -24.06
C SER A 33 -16.84 -11.52 -22.98
N THR A 34 -15.92 -10.63 -23.36
CA THR A 34 -15.10 -9.85 -22.43
C THR A 34 -15.95 -8.80 -21.73
N SER A 35 -16.75 -9.21 -20.75
CA SER A 35 -17.12 -8.30 -19.67
C SER A 35 -16.19 -8.60 -18.50
N SER A 36 -15.00 -8.01 -18.55
CA SER A 36 -14.14 -7.91 -17.37
C SER A 36 -14.98 -7.31 -16.24
N PRO A 37 -15.17 -7.99 -15.10
CA PRO A 37 -15.71 -7.32 -13.93
C PRO A 37 -14.68 -6.26 -13.53
N LYS A 38 -15.09 -4.98 -13.57
CA LYS A 38 -14.33 -3.90 -12.93
C LYS A 38 -14.21 -4.27 -11.46
N CYS A 39 -13.01 -4.64 -11.06
CA CYS A 39 -12.63 -4.69 -9.66
C CYS A 39 -12.52 -3.25 -9.16
N ASP A 40 -13.65 -2.65 -8.79
CA ASP A 40 -13.68 -1.45 -7.96
C ASP A 40 -14.29 -1.84 -6.60
N GLU A 41 -13.71 -2.86 -5.95
CA GLU A 41 -13.86 -3.05 -4.51
C GLU A 41 -13.06 -1.93 -3.84
N ALA A 42 -13.69 -0.77 -3.69
CA ALA A 42 -13.24 0.29 -2.80
C ALA A 42 -13.54 -0.12 -1.36
N SER A 43 -12.81 -1.12 -0.85
CA SER A 43 -12.64 -1.24 0.59
C SER A 43 -11.79 -0.05 1.02
N ASP A 44 -12.42 0.95 1.62
CA ASP A 44 -11.78 2.10 2.25
C ASP A 44 -11.00 1.60 3.47
N ASP A 45 -9.83 1.00 3.23
CA ASP A 45 -8.84 0.87 4.27
C ASP A 45 -8.26 2.27 4.47
N GLY A 46 -8.38 2.83 5.68
CA GLY A 46 -7.95 4.20 5.99
C GLY A 46 -6.46 4.50 5.76
N SER A 47 -5.72 3.56 5.16
CA SER A 47 -4.34 3.72 4.69
C SER A 47 -4.26 4.21 3.23
N VAL A 48 -5.35 4.30 2.49
CA VAL A 48 -5.36 4.81 1.11
C VAL A 48 -5.64 6.31 1.07
N VAL A 49 -4.75 7.07 0.44
CA VAL A 49 -4.93 8.51 0.17
C VAL A 49 -5.39 8.71 -1.27
N THR A 50 -6.38 9.58 -1.47
CA THR A 50 -6.87 9.99 -2.80
C THR A 50 -6.18 11.27 -3.29
N TYR A 51 -6.24 11.57 -4.60
CA TYR A 51 -5.63 12.79 -5.15
C TYR A 51 -6.16 14.07 -4.48
N SER A 52 -7.49 14.18 -4.29
CA SER A 52 -8.11 15.35 -3.66
C SER A 52 -7.66 15.54 -2.21
N GLU A 53 -7.52 14.44 -1.48
CA GLU A 53 -7.03 14.46 -0.11
C GLU A 53 -5.56 14.86 -0.06
N LEU A 54 -4.71 14.26 -0.91
CA LEU A 54 -3.30 14.61 -1.03
C LEU A 54 -3.12 16.12 -1.30
N LYS A 55 -3.90 16.69 -2.23
CA LYS A 55 -3.86 18.13 -2.51
C LYS A 55 -4.23 18.97 -1.27
N THR A 56 -5.23 18.54 -0.51
CA THR A 56 -5.65 19.22 0.72
C THR A 56 -4.56 19.19 1.79
N MET A 57 -3.89 18.05 1.95
CA MET A 57 -2.76 17.88 2.87
C MET A 57 -1.56 18.75 2.44
N LEU A 58 -1.24 18.77 1.14
CA LEU A 58 -0.18 19.62 0.58
C LEU A 58 -0.46 21.11 0.77
N ALA A 59 -1.70 21.55 0.60
CA ALA A 59 -2.11 22.94 0.83
C ALA A 59 -2.04 23.34 2.30
N SER A 60 -2.22 22.39 3.22
CA SER A 60 -2.16 22.62 4.67
C SER A 60 -0.73 22.60 5.23
N HIS A 61 0.29 22.28 4.40
CA HIS A 61 1.69 22.08 4.81
C HIS A 61 1.89 21.11 6.00
N ASN A 62 0.91 20.23 6.24
CA ASN A 62 0.94 19.24 7.31
C ASN A 62 1.02 17.84 6.70
N ILE A 63 2.07 17.59 5.94
CA ILE A 63 2.32 16.32 5.28
C ILE A 63 3.81 15.99 5.22
N GLN A 64 4.13 14.74 5.53
CA GLN A 64 5.42 14.13 5.26
C GLN A 64 5.24 13.18 4.07
N LEU A 65 5.50 13.72 2.87
CA LEU A 65 5.33 12.99 1.62
C LEU A 65 6.64 12.35 1.20
N PHE A 66 6.66 11.03 1.09
CA PHE A 66 7.85 10.25 0.72
C PHE A 66 7.68 9.61 -0.66
N ASP A 67 8.59 9.94 -1.57
CA ASP A 67 8.67 9.35 -2.91
C ASP A 67 9.60 8.14 -2.89
N VAL A 68 9.03 6.94 -3.05
CA VAL A 68 9.79 5.67 -3.04
C VAL A 68 10.30 5.23 -4.41
N ARG A 69 10.27 6.12 -5.40
CA ARG A 69 10.86 5.90 -6.73
C ARG A 69 12.38 5.99 -6.68
N ASN A 70 13.01 5.61 -7.80
CA ASN A 70 14.43 5.77 -7.97
C ASN A 70 14.79 7.26 -8.06
N PRO A 71 16.00 7.67 -7.62
CA PRO A 71 16.43 9.06 -7.69
C PRO A 71 16.31 9.67 -9.08
N ASP A 72 16.66 8.91 -10.13
CA ASP A 72 16.56 9.39 -11.52
C ASP A 72 15.12 9.75 -11.93
N GLU A 73 14.13 8.95 -11.49
CA GLU A 73 12.71 9.23 -11.73
C GLU A 73 12.24 10.48 -10.97
N TYR A 74 12.79 10.71 -9.77
CA TYR A 74 12.48 11.86 -8.93
C TYR A 74 13.09 13.16 -9.50
N GLN A 75 14.32 13.10 -9.99
CA GLN A 75 15.00 14.24 -10.62
C GLN A 75 14.34 14.65 -11.95
N ALA A 76 13.76 13.70 -12.69
CA ALA A 76 12.99 13.99 -13.89
C ALA A 76 11.67 14.74 -13.60
N GLY A 77 11.16 14.65 -12.38
CA GLY A 77 9.95 15.32 -11.93
C GLY A 77 9.34 14.63 -10.71
N HIS A 78 8.86 15.44 -9.76
CA HIS A 78 8.30 14.95 -8.50
C HIS A 78 7.13 15.81 -8.02
N ILE A 79 6.39 15.29 -7.05
CA ILE A 79 5.31 16.02 -6.39
C ILE A 79 5.96 17.08 -5.47
N PRO A 80 5.47 18.33 -5.44
CA PRO A 80 5.99 19.35 -4.53
C PRO A 80 5.95 18.86 -3.07
N GLN A 81 6.95 19.25 -2.27
CA GLN A 81 7.13 18.82 -0.87
C GLN A 81 7.44 17.32 -0.68
N ALA A 82 7.55 16.53 -1.75
CA ALA A 82 7.95 15.13 -1.64
C ALA A 82 9.46 14.98 -1.42
N VAL A 83 9.84 14.07 -0.53
CA VAL A 83 11.23 13.71 -0.23
C VAL A 83 11.54 12.35 -0.83
N ASN A 84 12.62 12.23 -1.59
CA ASN A 84 12.97 10.95 -2.20
C ASN A 84 13.61 10.00 -1.18
N VAL A 85 12.93 8.89 -0.90
CA VAL A 85 13.44 7.78 -0.09
C VAL A 85 13.19 6.48 -0.86
N PRO A 86 14.14 6.06 -1.72
CA PRO A 86 13.97 4.89 -2.57
C PRO A 86 13.57 3.65 -1.76
N LEU A 87 12.67 2.82 -2.31
CA LEU A 87 12.15 1.64 -1.62
C LEU A 87 13.25 0.73 -1.06
N ASP A 88 14.35 0.57 -1.79
CA ASP A 88 15.47 -0.29 -1.41
C ASP A 88 16.17 0.19 -0.12
N ASN A 89 16.16 1.50 0.14
CA ASN A 89 16.78 2.11 1.32
C ASN A 89 15.76 2.52 2.39
N LEU A 90 14.47 2.27 2.15
CA LEU A 90 13.39 2.79 3.00
C LEU A 90 13.45 2.22 4.42
N GLU A 91 13.64 0.91 4.54
CA GLU A 91 13.69 0.23 5.85
C GLU A 91 14.84 0.77 6.71
N GLU A 92 16.04 0.84 6.15
CA GLU A 92 17.21 1.39 6.84
C GLU A 92 16.97 2.86 7.20
N SER A 93 16.43 3.65 6.27
CA SER A 93 16.19 5.09 6.48
C SER A 93 15.22 5.35 7.63
N LEU A 94 14.14 4.58 7.73
CA LEU A 94 13.15 4.72 8.81
C LEU A 94 13.65 4.24 10.18
N GLN A 95 14.75 3.48 10.22
CA GLN A 95 15.40 3.02 11.46
C GLN A 95 16.54 3.95 11.93
N LEU A 96 16.94 4.93 11.12
CA LEU A 96 17.97 5.90 11.50
C LEU A 96 17.55 6.71 12.74
N SER A 97 18.54 7.21 13.48
CA SER A 97 18.27 8.21 14.51
C SER A 97 17.69 9.48 13.88
N PRO A 98 16.83 10.24 14.58
CA PRO A 98 16.24 11.47 14.04
C PRO A 98 17.28 12.45 13.50
N GLU A 99 18.41 12.60 14.20
CA GLU A 99 19.52 13.47 13.79
C GLU A 99 20.15 13.03 12.45
N LEU A 100 20.38 11.72 12.26
CA LEU A 100 20.94 11.20 11.01
C LEU A 100 19.95 11.28 9.85
N PHE A 101 18.67 11.09 10.13
CA PHE A 101 17.61 11.24 9.12
C PHE A 101 17.52 12.69 8.63
N GLU A 102 17.50 13.65 9.56
CA GLU A 102 17.48 15.08 9.24
C GLU A 102 18.72 15.51 8.46
N GLN A 103 19.89 14.99 8.80
CA GLN A 103 21.13 15.23 8.03
C GLN A 103 21.09 14.65 6.61
N ARG A 104 20.45 13.48 6.42
CA ARG A 104 20.43 12.78 5.13
C ARG A 104 19.40 13.34 4.16
N PHE A 105 18.22 13.68 4.66
CA PHE A 105 17.07 14.06 3.84
C PHE A 105 16.68 15.53 3.98
N GLU A 106 17.35 16.30 4.84
CA GLU A 106 17.11 17.73 5.09
C GLU A 106 15.66 18.04 5.52
N VAL A 107 14.98 17.03 6.07
CA VAL A 107 13.60 17.12 6.57
C VAL A 107 13.49 16.49 7.94
N LYS A 108 12.52 16.96 8.72
CA LYS A 108 12.20 16.40 10.03
C LYS A 108 12.01 14.88 9.93
N ALA A 109 12.60 14.15 10.88
CA ALA A 109 12.44 12.71 10.93
C ALA A 109 10.98 12.30 11.26
N PRO A 110 10.42 11.31 10.55
CA PRO A 110 9.10 10.81 10.85
C PRO A 110 9.10 10.08 12.20
N THR A 111 8.07 10.35 13.00
CA THR A 111 7.87 9.71 14.30
C THR A 111 6.74 8.68 14.20
N LYS A 112 6.82 7.59 14.98
CA LYS A 112 5.79 6.52 14.98
C LYS A 112 4.37 7.00 15.35
N ALA A 113 4.25 8.16 16.01
CA ALA A 113 2.98 8.76 16.39
C ALA A 113 2.35 9.62 15.29
N ASP A 114 3.14 10.01 14.27
CA ASP A 114 2.73 10.90 13.19
C ASP A 114 1.66 10.22 12.32
N ASP A 115 0.63 10.99 11.96
CA ASP A 115 -0.51 10.57 11.12
C ASP A 115 -0.48 11.20 9.71
N ASN A 116 0.54 12.00 9.45
CA ASN A 116 0.73 12.76 8.22
C ASN A 116 1.78 12.14 7.29
N ILE A 117 2.17 10.87 7.52
CA ILE A 117 3.12 10.13 6.69
C ILE A 117 2.40 9.53 5.49
N VAL A 118 2.81 9.91 4.28
CA VAL A 118 2.24 9.42 3.03
C VAL A 118 3.33 8.93 2.10
N PHE A 119 3.23 7.68 1.64
CA PHE A 119 4.14 7.11 0.65
C PHE A 119 3.51 7.15 -0.75
N HIS A 120 4.28 7.52 -1.77
CA HIS A 120 3.86 7.39 -3.15
C HIS A 120 4.97 6.84 -4.03
N CYS A 121 4.58 6.30 -5.19
CA CYS A 121 5.53 5.87 -6.21
C CYS A 121 5.02 6.30 -7.59
N LYS A 122 5.34 5.56 -8.65
CA LYS A 122 4.83 5.83 -10.00
C LYS A 122 3.34 5.50 -10.16
N SER A 123 2.91 4.31 -9.75
CA SER A 123 1.57 3.75 -10.03
C SER A 123 0.90 3.06 -8.83
N GLY A 124 1.40 3.28 -7.60
CA GLY A 124 0.85 2.71 -6.37
C GLY A 124 1.49 1.40 -5.88
N SER A 125 2.09 0.58 -6.75
CA SER A 125 2.56 -0.77 -6.35
C SER A 125 3.73 -0.77 -5.36
N ARG A 126 4.73 0.12 -5.56
CA ARG A 126 5.88 0.24 -4.65
C ARG A 126 5.48 0.92 -3.34
N SER A 127 4.52 1.85 -3.37
CA SER A 127 4.06 2.54 -2.17
C SER A 127 3.25 1.64 -1.23
N ILE A 128 2.55 0.64 -1.74
CA ILE A 128 1.93 -0.42 -0.90
C ILE A 128 3.00 -1.24 -0.16
N ARG A 129 4.12 -1.57 -0.82
CA ARG A 129 5.24 -2.27 -0.17
C ARG A 129 5.90 -1.40 0.89
N ALA A 130 6.12 -0.12 0.57
CA ALA A 130 6.64 0.87 1.51
C ALA A 130 5.76 1.00 2.76
N LEU A 131 4.44 1.04 2.57
CA LEU A 131 3.45 1.05 3.64
C LEU A 131 3.61 -0.17 4.56
N GLY A 132 3.73 -1.37 3.98
CA GLY A 132 3.95 -2.60 4.75
C GLY A 132 5.22 -2.56 5.60
N ILE A 133 6.33 -2.08 5.04
CA ILE A 133 7.60 -1.89 5.76
C ILE A 133 7.40 -0.88 6.91
N ALA A 134 6.78 0.27 6.64
CA ALA A 134 6.53 1.29 7.66
C ALA A 134 5.65 0.76 8.81
N HIS A 135 4.60 0.02 8.48
CA HIS A 135 3.73 -0.62 9.48
C HIS A 135 4.49 -1.63 10.33
N GLN A 136 5.39 -2.43 9.73
CA GLN A 136 6.24 -3.38 10.46
C GLN A 136 7.19 -2.67 11.44
N LEU A 137 7.67 -1.47 11.11
CA LEU A 137 8.52 -0.64 11.97
C LEU A 137 7.73 0.13 13.05
N GLY A 138 6.40 0.04 13.02
CA GLY A 138 5.49 0.62 14.01
C GLY A 138 4.86 1.96 13.60
N PHE A 139 5.01 2.39 12.35
CA PHE A 139 4.31 3.56 11.81
C PHE A 139 2.88 3.18 11.39
N SER A 140 2.04 2.84 12.37
CA SER A 140 0.69 2.28 12.12
C SER A 140 -0.27 3.22 11.39
N LYS A 141 -0.03 4.53 11.48
CA LYS A 141 -0.85 5.57 10.83
C LYS A 141 -0.30 6.02 9.49
N ALA A 142 0.79 5.42 9.01
CA ALA A 142 1.28 5.71 7.68
C ALA A 142 0.23 5.32 6.64
N ARG A 143 0.19 6.09 5.55
CA ARG A 143 -0.76 5.92 4.44
C ARG A 143 -0.01 5.91 3.12
N HIS A 144 -0.69 5.51 2.05
CA HIS A 144 -0.11 5.49 0.71
C HIS A 144 -1.04 6.13 -0.31
N PHE A 145 -0.45 6.88 -1.24
CA PHE A 145 -1.18 7.42 -2.39
C PHE A 145 -1.29 6.34 -3.47
N LYS A 146 -2.53 5.93 -3.78
CA LYS A 146 -2.82 4.84 -4.72
C LYS A 146 -2.53 5.20 -6.17
N GLY A 147 -2.88 6.41 -6.62
CA GLY A 147 -2.70 6.83 -8.00
C GLY A 147 -1.25 7.07 -8.42
N GLY A 148 -0.38 7.34 -7.45
CA GLY A 148 1.04 7.61 -7.68
C GLY A 148 1.28 8.84 -8.57
N TYR A 149 2.54 9.01 -8.97
CA TYR A 149 2.97 10.15 -9.77
C TYR A 149 2.26 10.24 -11.12
N SER A 150 1.86 9.11 -11.72
CA SER A 150 1.09 9.11 -12.96
C SER A 150 -0.26 9.82 -12.82
N GLU A 151 -1.04 9.49 -11.78
CA GLU A 151 -2.31 10.20 -11.54
C GLU A 151 -2.07 11.68 -11.23
N TRP A 152 -1.02 12.01 -10.46
CA TRP A 152 -0.67 13.40 -10.15
C TRP A 152 -0.46 14.23 -11.44
N VAL A 153 0.40 13.75 -12.34
CA VAL A 153 0.69 14.45 -13.61
C VAL A 153 -0.55 14.56 -14.49
N ASP A 154 -1.37 13.50 -14.55
CA ASP A 154 -2.60 13.51 -15.34
C ASP A 154 -3.63 14.52 -14.81
N GLN A 155 -3.72 14.70 -13.49
CA GLN A 155 -4.64 15.66 -12.88
C GLN A 155 -4.13 17.10 -13.02
N GLU A 156 -2.85 17.36 -12.73
CA GLU A 156 -2.24 18.68 -12.91
C GLU A 156 -2.27 19.12 -14.38
N GLY A 157 -2.03 18.19 -15.31
CA GLY A 157 -2.13 18.46 -16.75
C GLY A 157 -3.55 18.78 -17.24
N LYS A 158 -4.60 18.37 -16.49
CA LYS A 158 -5.99 18.76 -16.78
C LYS A 158 -6.32 20.16 -16.25
N LEU A 159 -5.68 20.59 -15.16
CA LEU A 159 -5.93 21.90 -14.54
C LEU A 159 -5.32 23.07 -15.33
N ILE A 160 -4.37 22.80 -16.22
CA ILE A 160 -3.68 23.82 -17.03
C ILE A 160 -4.35 24.04 -18.41
N LYS A 161 -5.40 23.28 -18.75
CA LYS A 161 -6.14 23.42 -20.01
C LYS A 161 -7.43 24.21 -19.82
#